data_AF-A0A1C5DSU2-F1
#
_entry.id   AF-A0A1C5DSU2-F1
#
_cell.length_a   1.000
_cell.length_b   1.000
_cell.length_c   1.000
_cell.angle_alpha   90.00
_cell.angle_beta   90.00
_cell.angle_gamma   90.00
#
_symmetry.space_group_name_H-M   'P 1'
#
loop_
_entity.id
_entity.type
_entity.pdbx_description
1 polymer ?
#
loop_
_entity_poly.entity_id
_entity_poly.type
_entity_poly.pdbx_seq_one_letter_code
_entity_poly.pdbx_strand_id
1 'polypeptide(L)'
;MSTARQASGNPWYLDFFGEDFWAVAAHEYTPERTATEVHYLAAVLEASAPGRRVLDLGCGTGRHALALARRGFQVTGVDASAWALRQAQSAAAATGVPVRWLRRDLLHERPWQVDEFDAIICVQSFGWGTDPQQLRLLREARRALVPGGLLLLDHSNVLAIAGHYVPEATFEAEGLRAEFRRNYQVASGRSTGWIEVRRGDAEPAVIHDDVRMYQPAEVRDLLTRAGFTVERVDADFVVEREAGTSSRYVQFLARNREPRTGAISSWGRPPEDRSWAVDLRWSPDEVEFLRPSIDAAFRSVYAAGDVAELARDYHVTDPYAGDRAAPVLSKHFGFDMGADMVTAGAGATGLLHACAVLAAPGPVLSLARGYPDLPHVAARMGCETVVTRLERLAHDLDRHAPSMLVVDRPTFEGDLYSRARLDEIVEAARLRGTTVVLDEAYATYLGPGASCVPAVAEHDNLIVIRSMSKGYCCGGLRVGFAIAAPELTRRLRESAPPLGANSAGLAVALHLLGQGDIFAGLRARIAEIRPTVSAELERVGLQLTDGDHRLPWVTVRDACTARSVLAELGVRTKQSGGGADYGFGEELLKVAVPLSEARLAAFRATFAHAD
;
A
#
# COMPACT_ATOMS: atom_id res chain seq x y z
N MET A 1 -31.84 -10.88 32.85
CA MET A 1 -32.50 -9.68 33.40
C MET A 1 -32.35 -8.55 32.39
N SER A 2 -33.49 -7.98 31.99
CA SER A 2 -33.75 -6.81 31.13
C SER A 2 -32.91 -6.60 29.85
N THR A 3 -33.42 -7.16 28.75
CA THR A 3 -33.19 -6.65 27.39
C THR A 3 -34.01 -5.38 27.18
N ALA A 4 -33.51 -4.22 27.59
CA ALA A 4 -33.99 -2.95 27.06
C ALA A 4 -33.36 -2.77 25.68
N ARG A 5 -34.10 -3.15 24.64
CA ARG A 5 -33.74 -2.88 23.24
C ARG A 5 -33.58 -1.37 23.05
N GLN A 6 -32.48 -0.99 22.39
CA GLN A 6 -32.28 0.34 21.81
C GLN A 6 -33.56 0.78 21.07
N ALA A 7 -34.15 1.90 21.49
CA ALA A 7 -35.35 2.46 20.89
C ALA A 7 -35.06 3.19 19.55
N SER A 8 -33.79 3.45 19.23
CA SER A 8 -33.31 4.00 17.98
C SER A 8 -32.59 2.87 17.21
N GLY A 9 -32.87 2.65 15.93
CA GLY A 9 -32.10 1.69 15.11
C GLY A 9 -30.63 2.10 14.84
N ASN A 10 -30.06 2.97 15.67
CA ASN A 10 -28.73 3.55 15.53
C ASN A 10 -27.68 2.75 16.31
N PRO A 11 -26.41 2.78 15.88
CA PRO A 11 -25.30 2.29 16.70
C PRO A 11 -25.27 2.97 18.07
N TRP A 12 -25.05 2.19 19.14
CA TRP A 12 -25.16 2.65 20.54
C TRP A 12 -24.28 3.87 20.86
N TYR A 13 -23.10 3.97 20.26
CA TYR A 13 -22.14 5.03 20.54
C TYR A 13 -22.59 6.40 20.01
N LEU A 14 -23.52 6.46 19.04
CA LEU A 14 -24.08 7.72 18.56
C LEU A 14 -24.95 8.40 19.62
N ASP A 15 -25.58 7.60 20.49
CA ASP A 15 -26.43 8.08 21.56
C ASP A 15 -25.65 8.21 22.88
N PHE A 16 -24.58 7.42 23.06
CA PHE A 16 -23.73 7.44 24.27
C PHE A 16 -23.06 8.80 24.51
N PHE A 17 -22.43 9.40 23.49
CA PHE A 17 -21.69 10.67 23.63
C PHE A 17 -22.59 11.92 23.59
N GLY A 18 -23.80 11.81 24.14
CA GLY A 18 -24.77 12.87 24.29
C GLY A 18 -24.54 13.75 25.51
N GLU A 19 -25.55 14.56 25.85
CA GLU A 19 -25.48 15.53 26.94
C GLU A 19 -25.19 14.90 28.31
N ASP A 20 -25.80 13.75 28.62
CA ASP A 20 -25.65 13.08 29.92
C ASP A 20 -24.24 12.54 30.15
N PHE A 21 -23.62 11.96 29.13
CA PHE A 21 -22.22 11.56 29.20
C PHE A 21 -21.33 12.76 29.49
N TRP A 22 -21.50 13.86 28.77
CA TRP A 22 -20.64 15.04 28.92
C TRP A 22 -20.87 15.79 30.23
N ALA A 23 -22.08 15.74 30.82
CA ALA A 23 -22.33 16.27 32.16
C ALA A 23 -21.46 15.58 33.23
N VAL A 24 -21.27 14.26 33.08
CA VAL A 24 -20.38 13.48 33.95
C VAL A 24 -18.91 13.70 33.56
N ALA A 25 -18.58 13.55 32.28
CA ALA A 25 -17.22 13.60 31.77
C ALA A 25 -16.54 14.97 31.98
N ALA A 26 -17.29 16.06 32.04
CA ALA A 26 -16.78 17.39 32.36
C ALA A 26 -16.04 17.45 33.72
N HIS A 27 -16.40 16.59 34.67
CA HIS A 27 -15.73 16.49 35.96
C HIS A 27 -14.43 15.69 35.91
N GLU A 28 -14.26 14.81 34.90
CA GLU A 28 -13.02 14.07 34.67
C GLU A 28 -12.05 14.84 33.76
N TYR A 29 -12.58 15.67 32.86
CA TYR A 29 -11.83 16.47 31.89
C TYR A 29 -11.64 17.91 32.36
N THR A 30 -11.03 18.08 33.53
CA THR A 30 -10.81 19.41 34.13
C THR A 30 -9.89 20.29 33.26
N PRO A 31 -9.93 21.63 33.44
CA PRO A 31 -9.02 22.54 32.77
C PRO A 31 -7.54 22.22 33.02
N GLU A 32 -7.17 21.80 34.22
CA GLU A 32 -5.78 21.46 34.60
C GLU A 32 -5.30 20.22 33.85
N ARG A 33 -6.14 19.19 33.79
CA ARG A 33 -5.85 17.99 33.00
C ARG A 33 -5.69 18.32 31.52
N THR A 34 -6.62 19.11 30.98
CA THR A 34 -6.56 19.55 29.59
C THR A 34 -5.29 20.35 29.32
N ALA A 35 -4.86 21.22 30.24
CA ALA A 35 -3.62 21.98 30.10
C ALA A 35 -2.39 21.08 30.01
N THR A 36 -2.29 20.04 30.85
CA THR A 36 -1.21 19.03 30.81
C THR A 36 -1.18 18.29 29.48
N GLU A 37 -2.33 17.76 29.05
CA GLU A 37 -2.43 17.00 27.80
C GLU A 37 -2.09 17.88 26.58
N VAL A 38 -2.61 19.10 26.52
CA VAL A 38 -2.32 20.03 25.41
C VAL A 38 -0.85 20.48 25.46
N HIS A 39 -0.24 20.63 26.64
CA HIS A 39 1.19 20.92 26.74
C HIS A 39 2.03 19.80 26.10
N TYR A 40 1.73 18.55 26.42
CA TYR A 40 2.36 17.39 25.79
C TYR A 40 2.12 17.34 24.29
N LEU A 41 0.86 17.41 23.85
CA LEU A 41 0.50 17.33 22.43
C LEU A 41 1.21 18.43 21.63
N ALA A 42 1.19 19.67 22.11
CA ALA A 42 1.87 20.77 21.44
C ALA A 42 3.39 20.55 21.38
N ALA A 43 4.03 20.17 22.50
CA ALA A 43 5.47 19.91 22.51
C ALA A 43 5.87 18.82 21.50
N VAL A 44 5.10 17.74 21.41
CA VAL A 44 5.35 16.66 20.46
C VAL A 44 5.08 17.10 19.01
N LEU A 45 3.96 17.77 18.75
CA LEU A 45 3.61 18.25 17.42
C LEU A 45 4.63 19.27 16.90
N GLU A 46 5.08 20.20 17.74
CA GLU A 46 6.09 21.21 17.38
C GLU A 46 7.46 20.61 17.10
N ALA A 47 7.85 19.57 17.86
CA ALA A 47 9.13 18.91 17.67
C ALA A 47 9.14 17.96 16.45
N SER A 48 8.00 17.35 16.13
CA SER A 48 7.98 16.14 15.29
C SER A 48 7.08 16.24 14.06
N ALA A 49 6.04 17.07 14.02
CA ALA A 49 5.15 17.14 12.86
C ALA A 49 5.84 17.83 11.67
N PRO A 50 5.65 17.37 10.42
CA PRO A 50 6.23 17.99 9.23
C PRO A 50 5.61 19.35 8.88
N GLY A 51 4.48 19.70 9.51
CA GLY A 51 3.74 20.92 9.26
C GLY A 51 2.73 21.20 10.36
N ARG A 52 1.77 22.10 10.10
CA ARG A 52 0.84 22.65 11.10
C ARG A 52 -0.61 22.22 10.90
N ARG A 53 -0.94 21.42 9.87
CA ARG A 53 -2.30 20.91 9.62
C ARG A 53 -2.56 19.70 10.50
N VAL A 54 -3.45 19.84 11.48
CA VAL A 54 -3.72 18.81 12.48
C VAL A 54 -5.17 18.36 12.40
N LEU A 55 -5.40 17.05 12.36
CA LEU A 55 -6.71 16.46 12.57
C LEU A 55 -6.85 16.02 14.04
N ASP A 56 -7.88 16.49 14.72
CA ASP A 56 -8.32 15.99 16.03
C ASP A 56 -9.44 14.96 15.82
N LEU A 57 -9.05 13.68 15.88
CA LEU A 57 -9.88 12.52 15.57
C LEU A 57 -10.67 12.11 16.81
N GLY A 58 -11.98 12.35 16.77
CA GLY A 58 -12.87 12.18 17.93
C GLY A 58 -12.76 13.35 18.90
N CYS A 59 -12.87 14.57 18.37
CA CYS A 59 -12.52 15.80 19.08
C CYS A 59 -13.45 16.15 20.26
N GLY A 60 -14.60 15.50 20.39
CA GLY A 60 -15.58 15.78 21.44
C GLY A 60 -16.00 17.24 21.48
N THR A 61 -15.92 17.86 22.66
CA THR A 61 -16.21 19.28 22.89
C THR A 61 -15.08 20.23 22.44
N GLY A 62 -14.03 19.71 21.79
CA GLY A 62 -12.98 20.51 21.16
C GLY A 62 -11.89 21.01 22.09
N ARG A 63 -11.74 20.42 23.28
CA ARG A 63 -10.81 20.89 24.33
C ARG A 63 -9.34 20.91 23.87
N HIS A 64 -8.91 19.92 23.09
CA HIS A 64 -7.57 19.89 22.49
C HIS A 64 -7.50 20.75 21.23
N ALA A 65 -8.43 20.56 20.29
CA ALA A 65 -8.48 21.31 19.05
C ALA A 65 -8.42 22.84 19.24
N LEU A 66 -9.22 23.39 20.15
CA LEU A 66 -9.22 24.84 20.43
C LEU A 66 -7.88 25.32 21.00
N ALA A 67 -7.30 24.56 21.91
CA ALA A 67 -6.04 24.93 22.56
C ALA A 67 -4.84 24.81 21.60
N LEU A 68 -4.85 23.82 20.70
CA LEU A 68 -3.84 23.70 19.64
C LEU A 68 -4.00 24.79 18.57
N ALA A 69 -5.24 25.14 18.19
CA ALA A 69 -5.48 26.23 17.25
C ALA A 69 -5.00 27.59 17.79
N ARG A 70 -5.15 27.84 19.11
CA ARG A 70 -4.55 29.02 19.76
C ARG A 70 -3.02 29.05 19.70
N ARG A 71 -2.37 27.90 19.51
CA ARG A 71 -0.92 27.77 19.32
C ARG A 71 -0.50 27.81 17.85
N GLY A 72 -1.41 28.18 16.94
CA GLY A 72 -1.11 28.38 15.53
C GLY A 72 -1.20 27.13 14.66
N PHE A 73 -1.69 26.01 15.20
CA PHE A 73 -2.04 24.84 14.39
C PHE A 73 -3.31 25.09 13.58
N GLN A 74 -3.35 24.60 12.34
CA GLN A 74 -4.55 24.60 11.52
C GLN A 74 -5.34 23.33 11.84
N VAL A 75 -6.28 23.44 12.78
CA VAL A 75 -6.97 22.27 13.32
C VAL A 75 -8.28 22.00 12.58
N THR A 76 -8.47 20.75 12.18
CA THR A 76 -9.78 20.19 11.84
C THR A 76 -10.20 19.24 12.96
N GLY A 77 -11.34 19.49 13.60
CA GLY A 77 -11.93 18.59 14.60
C GLY A 77 -13.06 17.77 13.98
N VAL A 78 -13.07 16.47 14.24
CA VAL A 78 -14.11 15.56 13.77
C VAL A 78 -14.70 14.73 14.90
N ASP A 79 -16.01 14.61 14.92
CA ASP A 79 -16.73 13.77 15.88
C ASP A 79 -18.06 13.27 15.30
N ALA A 80 -18.57 12.16 15.82
CA ALA A 80 -19.89 11.64 15.46
C ALA A 80 -21.03 12.35 16.21
N SER A 81 -20.75 12.82 17.43
CA SER A 81 -21.71 13.48 18.32
C SER A 81 -22.04 14.89 17.84
N ALA A 82 -23.28 15.06 17.38
CA ALA A 82 -23.81 16.38 17.04
C ALA A 82 -23.84 17.32 18.25
N TRP A 83 -24.07 16.78 19.45
CA TRP A 83 -24.10 17.58 20.68
C TRP A 83 -22.70 18.12 20.99
N ALA A 84 -21.68 17.26 20.99
CA ALA A 84 -20.32 17.65 21.33
C ALA A 84 -19.77 18.71 20.36
N LEU A 85 -20.04 18.55 19.06
CA LEU A 85 -19.65 19.53 18.04
C LEU A 85 -20.35 20.88 18.20
N ARG A 86 -21.62 20.93 18.65
CA ARG A 86 -22.28 22.21 18.96
C ARG A 86 -21.59 22.94 20.11
N GLN A 87 -21.19 22.20 21.15
CA GLN A 87 -20.43 22.79 22.26
C GLN A 87 -19.06 23.29 21.79
N ALA A 88 -18.36 22.51 20.96
CA ALA A 88 -17.07 22.88 20.39
C ALA A 88 -17.17 24.15 19.52
N GLN A 89 -18.21 24.24 18.67
CA GLN A 89 -18.50 25.41 17.84
C GLN A 89 -18.83 26.65 18.68
N SER A 90 -19.64 26.48 19.75
CA SER A 90 -19.98 27.56 20.67
C SER A 90 -18.72 28.09 21.39
N ALA A 91 -17.87 27.20 21.88
CA ALA A 91 -16.60 27.56 22.53
C ALA A 91 -15.61 28.21 21.54
N ALA A 92 -15.56 27.75 20.29
CA ALA A 92 -14.78 28.37 19.22
C ALA A 92 -15.25 29.81 18.96
N ALA A 93 -16.56 30.01 18.81
CA ALA A 93 -17.17 31.31 18.57
C ALA A 93 -16.93 32.29 19.74
N ALA A 94 -17.07 31.82 20.98
CA ALA A 94 -16.83 32.63 22.17
C ALA A 94 -15.37 33.10 22.30
N THR A 95 -14.42 32.38 21.69
CA THR A 95 -12.98 32.66 21.82
C THR A 95 -12.33 33.18 20.54
N GLY A 96 -13.10 33.27 19.45
CA GLY A 96 -12.62 33.76 18.14
C GLY A 96 -11.58 32.86 17.48
N VAL A 97 -11.44 31.60 17.91
CA VAL A 97 -10.40 30.69 17.42
C VAL A 97 -10.92 29.90 16.21
N PRO A 98 -10.27 29.98 15.04
CA PRO A 98 -10.71 29.27 13.85
C PRO A 98 -10.37 27.78 13.95
N VAL A 99 -11.40 26.93 13.95
CA VAL A 99 -11.27 25.47 13.83
C VAL A 99 -12.32 24.99 12.83
N ARG A 100 -11.93 24.07 11.93
CA ARG A 100 -12.87 23.42 11.01
C ARG A 100 -13.53 22.25 11.71
N TRP A 101 -14.85 22.24 11.83
CA TRP A 101 -15.59 21.17 12.51
C TRP A 101 -16.33 20.29 11.51
N LEU A 102 -16.20 18.96 11.64
CA LEU A 102 -16.83 17.99 10.75
C LEU A 102 -17.61 16.94 11.57
N ARG A 103 -18.87 16.70 11.19
CA ARG A 103 -19.66 15.60 11.76
C ARG A 103 -19.56 14.37 10.89
N ARG A 104 -18.88 13.33 11.36
CA ARG A 104 -18.68 12.07 10.62
C ARG A 104 -18.64 10.87 11.57
N ASP A 105 -19.24 9.76 11.15
CA ASP A 105 -19.04 8.48 11.79
C ASP A 105 -17.74 7.85 11.30
N LEU A 106 -16.69 7.98 12.11
CA LEU A 106 -15.33 7.54 11.80
C LEU A 106 -15.18 6.01 11.66
N LEU A 107 -16.15 5.23 12.15
CA LEU A 107 -16.11 3.77 12.03
C LEU A 107 -16.63 3.27 10.68
N HIS A 108 -17.38 4.09 9.95
CA HIS A 108 -18.07 3.70 8.72
C HIS A 108 -17.79 4.63 7.53
N GLU A 109 -17.40 5.88 7.78
CA GLU A 109 -17.14 6.87 6.73
C GLU A 109 -15.64 7.04 6.43
N ARG A 110 -15.34 7.55 5.23
CA ARG A 110 -13.97 7.88 4.78
C ARG A 110 -13.90 9.33 4.29
N PRO A 111 -13.92 10.32 5.21
CA PRO A 111 -14.14 11.71 4.82
C PRO A 111 -12.87 12.43 4.33
N TRP A 112 -11.69 11.80 4.42
CA TRP A 112 -10.39 12.43 4.16
C TRP A 112 -9.91 12.26 2.72
N GLN A 113 -9.23 13.28 2.23
CA GLN A 113 -8.36 13.16 1.06
C GLN A 113 -7.01 12.54 1.46
N VAL A 114 -6.29 12.04 0.46
CA VAL A 114 -4.91 11.57 0.66
C VAL A 114 -4.03 12.77 0.98
N ASP A 115 -3.08 12.62 1.91
CA ASP A 115 -2.06 13.62 2.25
C ASP A 115 -2.62 14.99 2.73
N GLU A 116 -3.80 14.98 3.35
CA GLU A 116 -4.50 16.18 3.81
C GLU A 116 -3.89 16.79 5.08
N PHE A 117 -3.31 15.98 5.98
CA PHE A 117 -2.83 16.41 7.30
C PHE A 117 -1.35 16.12 7.53
N ASP A 118 -0.70 16.99 8.30
CA ASP A 118 0.69 16.82 8.73
C ASP A 118 0.77 15.96 10.00
N ALA A 119 -0.25 16.07 10.86
CA ALA A 119 -0.40 15.24 12.04
C ALA A 119 -1.87 14.91 12.35
N ILE A 120 -2.09 13.79 13.02
CA ILE A 120 -3.38 13.37 13.57
C ILE A 120 -3.20 13.12 15.05
N ILE A 121 -4.09 13.67 15.87
CA ILE A 121 -4.24 13.30 17.27
C ILE A 121 -5.51 12.46 17.44
N CYS A 122 -5.42 11.35 18.15
CA CYS A 122 -6.54 10.49 18.53
C CYS A 122 -6.42 10.29 20.04
N VAL A 123 -7.08 11.17 20.80
CA VAL A 123 -6.98 11.21 22.25
C VAL A 123 -8.33 10.86 22.85
N GLN A 124 -8.37 9.81 23.67
CA GLN A 124 -9.55 9.28 24.36
C GLN A 124 -10.67 8.82 23.42
N SER A 125 -10.32 8.48 22.18
CA SER A 125 -11.28 8.10 21.13
C SER A 125 -10.97 6.77 20.44
N PHE A 126 -10.02 6.00 20.96
CA PHE A 126 -9.66 4.68 20.43
C PHE A 126 -10.28 3.55 21.27
N GLY A 127 -10.74 2.46 20.62
CA GLY A 127 -11.36 1.30 21.29
C GLY A 127 -12.88 1.17 21.11
N TRP A 128 -13.53 2.10 20.42
CA TRP A 128 -14.99 2.07 20.20
C TRP A 128 -15.35 1.22 18.96
N GLY A 129 -16.16 0.17 19.14
CA GLY A 129 -16.51 -0.75 18.04
C GLY A 129 -15.65 -2.01 18.02
N THR A 130 -15.37 -2.57 16.84
CA THR A 130 -14.67 -3.85 16.66
C THR A 130 -13.22 -3.68 16.22
N ASP A 131 -12.37 -4.68 16.47
CA ASP A 131 -10.95 -4.63 16.05
C ASP A 131 -10.77 -4.38 14.53
N PRO A 132 -11.57 -4.98 13.62
CA PRO A 132 -11.52 -4.62 12.20
C PRO A 132 -11.88 -3.16 11.91
N GLN A 133 -12.82 -2.58 12.65
CA GLN A 133 -13.17 -1.15 12.51
C GLN A 133 -12.03 -0.26 13.03
N GLN A 134 -11.40 -0.62 14.14
CA GLN A 134 -10.23 0.11 14.67
C GLN A 134 -9.03 0.03 13.72
N LEU A 135 -8.74 -1.14 13.15
CA LEU A 135 -7.70 -1.28 12.13
C LEU A 135 -8.01 -0.45 10.87
N ARG A 136 -9.28 -0.42 10.43
CA ARG A 136 -9.72 0.43 9.31
C ARG A 136 -9.52 1.92 9.63
N LEU A 137 -9.91 2.36 10.82
CA LEU A 137 -9.73 3.74 11.29
C LEU A 137 -8.26 4.16 11.21
N LEU A 138 -7.34 3.32 11.68
CA LEU A 138 -5.91 3.57 11.60
C LEU A 138 -5.40 3.63 10.15
N ARG A 139 -5.89 2.75 9.27
CA ARG A 139 -5.52 2.79 7.82
C ARG A 139 -6.01 4.07 7.15
N GLU A 140 -7.20 4.55 7.50
CA GLU A 140 -7.72 5.82 7.00
C GLU A 140 -6.95 7.01 7.55
N ALA A 141 -6.57 6.98 8.84
CA ALA A 141 -5.68 7.98 9.44
C ALA A 141 -4.31 8.00 8.73
N ARG A 142 -3.73 6.83 8.44
CA ARG A 142 -2.49 6.73 7.65
C ARG A 142 -2.64 7.39 6.28
N ARG A 143 -3.72 7.08 5.56
CA ARG A 143 -3.99 7.60 4.22
C ARG A 143 -4.17 9.13 4.21
N ALA A 144 -4.74 9.68 5.27
CA ALA A 144 -4.96 11.12 5.40
C ALA A 144 -3.70 11.90 5.80
N LEU A 145 -2.68 11.22 6.34
CA LEU A 145 -1.39 11.81 6.68
C LEU A 145 -0.50 11.91 5.45
N VAL A 146 0.22 13.03 5.30
CA VAL A 146 1.35 13.13 4.37
C VAL A 146 2.40 12.04 4.65
N PRO A 147 3.26 11.69 3.68
CA PRO A 147 4.43 10.86 3.94
C PRO A 147 5.29 11.45 5.07
N GLY A 148 5.69 10.61 6.04
CA GLY A 148 6.39 11.07 7.25
C GLY A 148 5.51 11.76 8.30
N GLY A 149 4.22 11.93 8.02
CA GLY A 149 3.23 12.51 8.93
C GLY A 149 3.10 11.75 10.25
N LEU A 150 2.65 12.44 11.29
CA LEU A 150 2.65 11.94 12.66
C LEU A 150 1.24 11.55 13.14
N LEU A 151 1.09 10.34 13.68
CA LEU A 151 -0.07 9.96 14.48
C LEU A 151 0.32 9.96 15.96
N LEU A 152 -0.42 10.72 16.77
CA LEU A 152 -0.41 10.64 18.23
C LEU A 152 -1.69 9.96 18.67
N LEU A 153 -1.56 8.75 19.20
CA LEU A 153 -2.69 7.97 19.68
C LEU A 153 -2.47 7.65 21.15
N ASP A 154 -3.43 8.01 22.02
CA ASP A 154 -3.42 7.52 23.38
C ASP A 154 -4.36 6.33 23.55
N HIS A 155 -4.09 5.55 24.60
CA HIS A 155 -5.00 4.53 25.05
C HIS A 155 -4.88 4.34 26.56
N SER A 156 -5.99 4.01 27.21
CA SER A 156 -6.00 3.68 28.64
C SER A 156 -5.12 2.45 28.92
N ASN A 157 -4.29 2.52 29.95
CA ASN A 157 -3.45 1.39 30.31
C ASN A 157 -4.24 0.35 31.10
N VAL A 158 -4.63 -0.72 30.43
CA VAL A 158 -5.41 -1.80 31.03
C VAL A 158 -4.69 -2.50 32.20
N LEU A 159 -3.36 -2.46 32.26
CA LEU A 159 -2.60 -3.00 33.39
C LEU A 159 -2.84 -2.19 34.68
N ALA A 160 -2.87 -0.86 34.56
CA ALA A 160 -3.18 0.03 35.68
C ALA A 160 -4.65 -0.11 36.10
N ILE A 161 -5.56 -0.24 35.13
CA ILE A 161 -7.00 -0.44 35.39
C ILE A 161 -7.24 -1.77 36.11
N ALA A 162 -6.60 -2.86 35.67
CA ALA A 162 -6.78 -4.17 36.28
C ALA A 162 -6.34 -4.20 37.76
N GLY A 163 -5.26 -3.48 38.10
CA GLY A 163 -4.77 -3.38 39.49
C GLY A 163 -5.67 -2.57 40.43
N HIS A 164 -6.54 -1.72 39.89
CA HIS A 164 -7.42 -0.83 40.64
C HIS A 164 -8.88 -0.91 40.14
N TYR A 165 -9.30 -2.09 39.70
CA TYR A 165 -10.60 -2.26 39.07
C TYR A 165 -11.74 -2.06 40.08
N VAL A 166 -12.57 -1.05 39.83
CA VAL A 166 -13.76 -0.74 40.62
C VAL A 166 -14.99 -0.98 39.74
N PRO A 167 -15.75 -2.08 39.95
CA PRO A 167 -16.89 -2.43 39.11
C PRO A 167 -18.10 -1.52 39.31
N GLU A 168 -18.25 -0.93 40.49
CA GLU A 168 -19.36 -0.06 40.85
C GLU A 168 -18.82 1.21 41.52
N ALA A 169 -19.22 2.37 41.03
CA ALA A 169 -18.82 3.66 41.57
C ALA A 169 -20.01 4.63 41.58
N THR A 170 -19.97 5.59 42.50
CA THR A 170 -20.96 6.67 42.57
C THR A 170 -20.25 8.00 42.55
N PHE A 171 -20.79 8.94 41.79
CA PHE A 171 -20.32 10.30 41.67
C PHE A 171 -21.46 11.27 41.98
N GLU A 172 -21.23 12.26 42.82
CA GLU A 172 -22.19 13.31 43.14
C GLU A 172 -21.52 14.68 43.08
N ALA A 173 -22.07 15.60 42.28
CA ALA A 173 -21.61 16.99 42.19
C ALA A 173 -22.72 17.90 41.68
N GLU A 174 -22.91 19.10 42.28
CA GLU A 174 -23.79 20.16 41.77
C GLU A 174 -25.22 19.71 41.37
N GLY A 175 -25.81 18.79 42.14
CA GLY A 175 -27.16 18.25 41.85
C GLY A 175 -27.19 17.15 40.76
N LEU A 176 -26.02 16.74 40.24
CA LEU A 176 -25.83 15.57 39.41
C LEU A 176 -25.43 14.37 40.28
N ARG A 177 -26.12 13.25 40.15
CA ARG A 177 -25.71 11.95 40.69
C ARG A 177 -25.51 10.99 39.53
N ALA A 178 -24.36 10.32 39.46
CA ALA A 178 -24.08 9.29 38.48
C ALA A 178 -23.66 7.98 39.16
N GLU A 179 -24.31 6.89 38.80
CA GLU A 179 -23.97 5.54 39.25
C GLU A 179 -23.39 4.76 38.07
N PHE A 180 -22.20 4.20 38.27
CA PHE A 180 -21.47 3.46 37.25
C PHE A 180 -21.51 1.98 37.60
N ARG A 181 -21.78 1.16 36.59
CA ARG A 181 -21.58 -0.29 36.69
C ARG A 181 -20.86 -0.80 35.47
N ARG A 182 -19.70 -1.42 35.67
CA ARG A 182 -18.84 -1.93 34.60
C ARG A 182 -18.51 -3.40 34.83
N ASN A 183 -18.33 -4.11 33.73
CA ASN A 183 -17.83 -5.48 33.69
C ASN A 183 -16.67 -5.55 32.70
N TYR A 184 -15.48 -5.89 33.18
CA TYR A 184 -14.30 -6.08 32.34
C TYR A 184 -14.06 -7.57 32.06
N GLN A 185 -14.14 -7.96 30.80
CA GLN A 185 -13.91 -9.31 30.33
C GLN A 185 -12.44 -9.48 29.93
N VAL A 186 -11.67 -10.14 30.79
CA VAL A 186 -10.22 -10.33 30.59
C VAL A 186 -9.89 -11.02 29.26
N ALA A 187 -10.67 -12.03 28.86
CA ALA A 187 -10.40 -12.82 27.65
C ALA A 187 -10.56 -12.03 26.35
N SER A 188 -11.51 -11.09 26.31
CA SER A 188 -11.78 -10.26 25.13
C SER A 188 -11.17 -8.86 25.22
N GLY A 189 -10.67 -8.48 26.39
CA GLY A 189 -10.23 -7.11 26.70
C GLY A 189 -11.35 -6.08 26.62
N ARG A 190 -12.63 -6.48 26.65
CA ARG A 190 -13.77 -5.56 26.57
C ARG A 190 -14.29 -5.16 27.93
N SER A 191 -14.57 -3.88 28.11
CA SER A 191 -15.33 -3.35 29.23
C SER A 191 -16.72 -2.95 28.75
N THR A 192 -17.75 -3.53 29.35
CA THR A 192 -19.16 -3.24 29.04
C THR A 192 -19.89 -2.84 30.32
N GLY A 193 -20.82 -1.90 30.23
CA GLY A 193 -21.45 -1.34 31.42
C GLY A 193 -22.58 -0.37 31.13
N TRP A 194 -22.98 0.33 32.18
CA TRP A 194 -23.92 1.44 32.11
C TRP A 194 -23.60 2.52 33.13
N ILE A 195 -24.07 3.74 32.84
CA ILE A 195 -24.04 4.90 33.71
C ILE A 195 -25.49 5.37 33.87
N GLU A 196 -26.01 5.37 35.09
CA GLU A 196 -27.29 5.99 35.44
C GLU A 196 -27.02 7.42 35.90
N VAL A 197 -27.53 8.40 35.17
CA VAL A 197 -27.32 9.84 35.41
C VAL A 197 -28.62 10.47 35.86
N ARG A 198 -28.63 11.08 37.05
CA ARG A 198 -29.77 11.80 37.62
C ARG A 198 -29.42 13.26 37.85
N ARG A 199 -30.31 14.18 37.42
CA ARG A 199 -30.15 15.62 37.58
C ARG A 199 -31.27 16.17 38.47
N GLY A 200 -30.95 16.57 39.69
CA GLY A 200 -31.94 16.97 40.69
C GLY A 200 -33.00 15.89 40.90
N ASP A 201 -34.27 16.28 40.86
CA ASP A 201 -35.42 15.39 41.01
C ASP A 201 -35.91 14.79 39.67
N ALA A 202 -35.15 14.93 38.58
CA ALA A 202 -35.53 14.36 37.29
C ALA A 202 -35.40 12.82 37.27
N GLU A 203 -36.15 12.18 36.38
CA GLU A 203 -36.00 10.74 36.10
C GLU A 203 -34.57 10.43 35.61
N PRO A 204 -33.96 9.33 36.07
CA PRO A 204 -32.60 8.98 35.68
C PRO A 204 -32.52 8.53 34.22
N ALA A 205 -31.47 9.00 33.52
CA ALA A 205 -31.10 8.54 32.19
C ALA A 205 -30.06 7.42 32.30
N VAL A 206 -30.22 6.33 31.55
CA VAL A 206 -29.25 5.23 31.52
C VAL A 206 -28.55 5.22 30.16
N ILE A 207 -27.22 5.33 30.18
CA ILE A 207 -26.37 5.21 28.99
C ILE A 207 -25.49 3.98 29.09
N HIS A 208 -25.32 3.25 27.99
CA HIS A 208 -24.55 1.99 27.94
C HIS A 208 -23.19 2.20 27.29
N ASP A 209 -22.13 1.63 27.87
CA ASP A 209 -20.78 1.63 27.29
C ASP A 209 -20.33 0.23 26.83
N ASP A 210 -19.57 0.19 25.73
CA ASP A 210 -18.84 -0.98 25.23
C ASP A 210 -17.52 -0.50 24.61
N VAL A 211 -16.43 -0.69 25.34
CA VAL A 211 -15.09 -0.26 24.93
C VAL A 211 -14.12 -1.42 24.94
N ARG A 212 -13.35 -1.54 23.86
CA ARG A 212 -12.20 -2.42 23.80
C ARG A 212 -11.00 -1.74 24.45
N MET A 213 -10.52 -2.31 25.56
CA MET A 213 -9.30 -1.88 26.22
C MET A 213 -8.12 -2.71 25.72
N TYR A 214 -7.34 -2.15 24.81
CA TYR A 214 -6.11 -2.77 24.30
C TYR A 214 -4.95 -2.73 25.30
N GLN A 215 -4.18 -3.81 25.33
CA GLN A 215 -2.84 -3.82 25.89
C GLN A 215 -1.91 -2.97 25.00
N PRO A 216 -0.86 -2.34 25.57
CA PRO A 216 0.08 -1.54 24.77
C PRO A 216 0.72 -2.30 23.59
N ALA A 217 0.95 -3.61 23.75
CA ALA A 217 1.45 -4.47 22.68
C ALA A 217 0.44 -4.66 21.54
N GLU A 218 -0.86 -4.75 21.85
CA GLU A 218 -1.93 -4.88 20.86
C GLU A 218 -2.09 -3.58 20.06
N VAL A 219 -2.00 -2.41 20.71
CA VAL A 219 -2.01 -1.12 20.01
C VAL A 219 -0.81 -1.02 19.06
N ARG A 220 0.38 -1.43 19.50
CA ARG A 220 1.59 -1.46 18.64
C ARG A 220 1.42 -2.38 17.44
N ASP A 221 0.82 -3.56 17.62
CA ASP A 221 0.50 -4.48 16.51
C ASP A 221 -0.48 -3.84 15.52
N LEU A 222 -1.57 -3.26 16.01
CA LEU A 222 -2.57 -2.58 15.17
C LEU A 222 -1.96 -1.43 14.37
N LEU A 223 -1.12 -0.60 14.99
CA LEU A 223 -0.40 0.48 14.32
C LEU A 223 0.53 -0.06 13.22
N THR A 224 1.28 -1.14 13.52
CA THR A 224 2.19 -1.77 12.55
C THR A 224 1.43 -2.36 11.37
N ARG A 225 0.33 -3.07 11.62
CA ARG A 225 -0.55 -3.63 10.58
C ARG A 225 -1.29 -2.57 9.78
N ALA A 226 -1.54 -1.41 10.37
CA ALA A 226 -2.06 -0.24 9.66
C ALA A 226 -1.00 0.46 8.80
N GLY A 227 0.28 0.09 8.93
CA GLY A 227 1.40 0.60 8.13
C GLY A 227 2.31 1.60 8.87
N PHE A 228 1.97 1.99 10.10
CA PHE A 228 2.78 2.94 10.86
C PHE A 228 4.08 2.32 11.39
N THR A 229 5.08 3.17 11.62
CA THR A 229 6.26 2.83 12.44
C THR A 229 6.16 3.55 13.77
N VAL A 230 6.07 2.80 14.87
CA VAL A 230 6.03 3.39 16.23
C VAL A 230 7.44 3.81 16.63
N GLU A 231 7.68 5.12 16.72
CA GLU A 231 8.98 5.69 17.07
C GLU A 231 9.17 5.78 18.59
N ARG A 232 8.11 6.14 19.31
CA ARG A 232 8.16 6.35 20.75
C ARG A 232 6.85 5.98 21.41
N VAL A 233 6.94 5.55 22.66
CA VAL A 233 5.80 5.34 23.55
C VAL A 233 6.05 6.09 24.84
N ASP A 234 5.20 7.06 25.12
CA ASP A 234 5.22 7.90 26.30
C ASP A 234 4.08 7.47 27.25
N ALA A 235 4.10 7.97 28.48
CA ALA A 235 3.09 7.67 29.48
C ALA A 235 2.57 8.93 30.19
N ASP A 236 1.28 8.92 30.51
CA ASP A 236 0.56 9.98 31.24
C ASP A 236 0.78 11.40 30.69
N PHE A 237 0.93 11.52 29.36
CA PHE A 237 1.17 12.79 28.67
C PHE A 237 2.45 13.49 29.19
N VAL A 238 3.50 12.71 29.44
CA VAL A 238 4.85 13.23 29.76
C VAL A 238 5.82 12.68 28.73
N VAL A 239 6.50 13.57 28.02
CA VAL A 239 7.49 13.22 26.99
C VAL A 239 8.57 12.32 27.59
N GLU A 240 8.84 11.19 26.93
CA GLU A 240 9.86 10.21 27.31
C GLU A 240 9.65 9.52 28.67
N ARG A 241 8.47 9.65 29.27
CA ARG A 241 8.11 8.87 30.45
C ARG A 241 7.76 7.44 30.04
N GLU A 242 8.47 6.46 30.59
CA GLU A 242 8.20 5.05 30.33
C GLU A 242 6.82 4.61 30.86
N ALA A 243 6.15 3.75 30.09
CA ALA A 243 4.90 3.12 30.50
C ALA A 243 5.17 1.97 31.47
N GLY A 244 4.58 2.05 32.67
CA GLY A 244 4.61 1.00 33.68
C GLY A 244 3.22 0.52 34.05
N THR A 245 3.13 -0.39 35.03
CA THR A 245 1.85 -0.91 35.54
C THR A 245 1.05 0.13 36.32
N SER A 246 1.66 1.25 36.73
CA SER A 246 0.99 2.37 37.43
C SER A 246 0.67 3.56 36.52
N SER A 247 1.17 3.58 35.28
CA SER A 247 0.86 4.63 34.32
C SER A 247 -0.59 4.49 33.86
N ARG A 248 -1.40 5.55 33.93
CA ARG A 248 -2.83 5.49 33.62
C ARG A 248 -3.10 5.52 32.12
N TYR A 249 -2.30 6.27 31.36
CA TYR A 249 -2.42 6.41 29.91
C TYR A 249 -1.09 6.13 29.23
N VAL A 250 -1.17 5.57 28.02
CA VAL A 250 -0.02 5.31 27.15
C VAL A 250 -0.23 6.05 25.84
N GLN A 251 0.75 6.85 25.43
CA GLN A 251 0.73 7.60 24.17
C GLN A 251 1.71 6.98 23.17
N PHE A 252 1.24 6.70 21.97
CA PHE A 252 2.02 6.18 20.86
C PHE A 252 2.31 7.29 19.86
N LEU A 253 3.59 7.55 19.63
CA LEU A 253 4.07 8.34 18.50
C LEU A 253 4.35 7.40 17.34
N ALA A 254 3.58 7.52 16.26
CA ALA A 254 3.70 6.62 15.12
C ALA A 254 3.82 7.42 13.80
N ARG A 255 4.81 7.07 12.99
CA ARG A 255 5.04 7.69 11.67
C ARG A 255 4.29 7.01 10.56
N ASN A 256 3.70 7.81 9.70
CA ASN A 256 3.29 7.37 8.37
C ASN A 256 4.56 7.02 7.58
N ARG A 257 4.94 5.75 7.65
CA ARG A 257 6.13 5.22 6.97
C ARG A 257 6.12 5.59 5.49
N GLU A 258 7.22 6.16 4.98
CA GLU A 258 7.42 6.20 3.53
C GLU A 258 7.42 4.76 2.98
N PRO A 259 6.79 4.51 1.82
CA PRO A 259 6.82 3.21 1.19
C PRO A 259 8.27 2.81 0.87
N ARG A 260 8.79 1.70 1.42
CA ARG A 260 10.08 1.10 0.99
C ARG A 260 9.94 0.51 -0.41
N THR A 261 10.71 1.00 -1.39
CA THR A 261 10.83 0.51 -2.80
C THR A 261 10.17 -0.86 -3.05
N GLY A 262 9.21 -0.94 -3.98
CA GLY A 262 8.37 -2.13 -4.23
C GLY A 262 9.15 -3.42 -4.50
N ALA A 263 10.41 -3.28 -4.94
CA ALA A 263 11.38 -4.37 -5.11
C ALA A 263 11.66 -5.20 -3.84
N ILE A 264 11.55 -4.63 -2.63
CA ILE A 264 11.92 -5.28 -1.36
C ILE A 264 10.72 -5.51 -0.44
N SER A 265 9.71 -4.62 -0.47
CA SER A 265 8.54 -4.71 0.41
C SER A 265 7.69 -5.95 0.14
N SER A 266 7.56 -6.39 -1.11
CA SER A 266 6.64 -7.46 -1.52
C SER A 266 7.03 -8.91 -1.12
N TRP A 267 8.19 -9.14 -0.51
CA TRP A 267 8.71 -10.50 -0.30
C TRP A 267 8.36 -11.12 1.05
N GLY A 268 8.04 -10.30 2.07
CA GLY A 268 7.75 -10.77 3.44
C GLY A 268 8.87 -11.60 4.07
N ARG A 269 8.77 -11.90 5.36
CA ARG A 269 9.44 -13.10 5.92
C ARG A 269 8.46 -14.26 5.77
N PRO A 270 8.88 -15.44 5.24
CA PRO A 270 8.09 -16.65 5.34
C PRO A 270 7.64 -16.86 6.80
N PRO A 271 6.37 -17.19 7.07
CA PRO A 271 6.03 -17.89 8.31
C PRO A 271 6.87 -19.17 8.39
N GLU A 272 7.32 -19.55 9.58
CA GLU A 272 8.18 -20.73 9.78
C GLU A 272 7.43 -22.06 9.63
N ASP A 273 6.10 -22.03 9.52
CA ASP A 273 5.25 -23.23 9.47
C ASP A 273 5.26 -23.92 8.09
N ARG A 274 5.89 -25.09 7.99
CA ARG A 274 6.07 -25.86 6.75
C ARG A 274 4.85 -26.69 6.31
N SER A 275 3.63 -26.34 6.70
CA SER A 275 2.42 -27.16 6.49
C SER A 275 1.70 -26.98 5.14
N TRP A 276 2.28 -26.27 4.15
CA TRP A 276 1.61 -26.04 2.85
C TRP A 276 1.74 -27.23 1.89
N ALA A 277 0.65 -27.57 1.21
CA ALA A 277 0.61 -28.66 0.22
C ALA A 277 1.12 -28.22 -1.17
N VAL A 278 0.87 -26.97 -1.57
CA VAL A 278 1.34 -26.43 -2.86
C VAL A 278 1.70 -24.94 -2.74
N ASP A 279 2.81 -24.54 -3.39
CA ASP A 279 3.26 -23.14 -3.45
C ASP A 279 2.98 -22.53 -4.84
N LEU A 280 2.08 -21.56 -4.90
CA LEU A 280 1.65 -20.84 -6.10
C LEU A 280 2.04 -19.36 -6.08
N ARG A 281 3.06 -18.98 -5.28
CA ARG A 281 3.61 -17.61 -5.26
C ARG A 281 4.33 -17.24 -6.55
N TRP A 282 4.94 -18.23 -7.20
CA TRP A 282 5.67 -18.14 -8.46
C TRP A 282 5.70 -19.53 -9.12
N SER A 283 6.16 -19.59 -10.37
CA SER A 283 6.29 -20.84 -11.13
C SER A 283 7.76 -21.14 -11.46
N PRO A 284 8.51 -21.79 -10.54
CA PRO A 284 9.93 -22.08 -10.77
C PRO A 284 10.14 -23.13 -11.86
N ASP A 285 9.09 -23.91 -12.16
CA ASP A 285 8.99 -24.92 -13.21
C ASP A 285 8.79 -24.33 -14.62
N GLU A 286 8.66 -23.01 -14.78
CA GLU A 286 8.65 -22.35 -16.10
C GLU A 286 9.88 -22.76 -16.94
N VAL A 287 11.04 -22.91 -16.30
CA VAL A 287 12.32 -23.27 -16.96
C VAL A 287 12.27 -24.60 -17.71
N GLU A 288 11.42 -25.55 -17.28
CA GLU A 288 11.29 -26.87 -17.90
C GLU A 288 10.79 -26.78 -19.35
N PHE A 289 10.09 -25.70 -19.69
CA PHE A 289 9.39 -25.52 -20.96
C PHE A 289 10.04 -24.48 -21.91
N LEU A 290 11.17 -23.89 -21.51
CA LEU A 290 11.92 -22.94 -22.34
C LEU A 290 12.91 -23.66 -23.26
N ARG A 291 12.95 -23.28 -24.54
CA ARG A 291 13.82 -23.93 -25.55
C ARG A 291 14.58 -22.90 -26.40
N PRO A 292 15.93 -22.95 -26.46
CA PRO A 292 16.80 -23.85 -25.69
C PRO A 292 16.67 -23.61 -24.18
N SER A 293 17.04 -24.62 -23.37
CA SER A 293 16.99 -24.46 -21.92
C SER A 293 17.97 -23.38 -21.48
N ILE A 294 17.62 -22.68 -20.40
CA ILE A 294 18.47 -21.62 -19.84
C ILE A 294 19.86 -22.17 -19.52
N ASP A 295 19.96 -23.34 -18.90
CA ASP A 295 21.23 -23.98 -18.58
C ASP A 295 22.09 -24.28 -19.82
N ALA A 296 21.46 -24.59 -20.95
CA ALA A 296 22.18 -24.80 -22.20
C ALA A 296 22.73 -23.47 -22.74
N ALA A 297 21.97 -22.38 -22.64
CA ALA A 297 22.44 -21.04 -23.00
C ALA A 297 23.63 -20.60 -22.12
N PHE A 298 23.54 -20.80 -20.81
CA PHE A 298 24.64 -20.51 -19.88
C PHE A 298 25.89 -21.32 -20.24
N ARG A 299 25.75 -22.64 -20.42
CA ARG A 299 26.87 -23.50 -20.81
C ARG A 299 27.47 -23.11 -22.16
N SER A 300 26.64 -22.74 -23.13
CA SER A 300 27.09 -22.29 -24.45
C SER A 300 27.94 -21.02 -24.34
N VAL A 301 27.46 -20.00 -23.61
CA VAL A 301 28.18 -18.73 -23.44
C VAL A 301 29.49 -18.91 -22.66
N TYR A 302 29.45 -19.67 -21.56
CA TYR A 302 30.64 -19.89 -20.74
C TYR A 302 31.61 -20.93 -21.29
N ALA A 303 31.21 -21.76 -22.24
CA ALA A 303 32.14 -22.62 -22.98
C ALA A 303 32.79 -21.87 -24.16
N ALA A 304 32.09 -20.88 -24.73
CA ALA A 304 32.59 -20.07 -25.84
C ALA A 304 33.61 -19.00 -25.41
N GLY A 305 33.67 -18.63 -24.13
CA GLY A 305 34.64 -17.68 -23.59
C GLY A 305 35.17 -18.10 -22.22
N ASP A 306 36.33 -17.57 -21.82
CA ASP A 306 36.80 -17.74 -20.43
C ASP A 306 35.91 -16.90 -19.49
N VAL A 307 35.29 -17.55 -18.50
CA VAL A 307 34.48 -16.86 -17.48
C VAL A 307 35.26 -15.74 -16.81
N ALA A 308 36.57 -15.92 -16.62
CA ALA A 308 37.44 -14.90 -16.05
C ALA A 308 37.68 -13.74 -17.02
N GLU A 309 37.64 -13.97 -18.33
CA GLU A 309 37.69 -12.91 -19.35
C GLU A 309 36.39 -12.11 -19.34
N LEU A 310 35.23 -12.77 -19.38
CA LEU A 310 33.92 -12.10 -19.28
C LEU A 310 33.77 -11.28 -17.99
N ALA A 311 34.38 -11.72 -16.89
CA ALA A 311 34.37 -11.00 -15.62
C ALA A 311 35.32 -9.79 -15.60
N ARG A 312 36.40 -9.82 -16.40
CA ARG A 312 37.36 -8.71 -16.53
C ARG A 312 36.98 -7.73 -17.65
N ASP A 313 36.07 -8.14 -18.53
CA ASP A 313 35.68 -7.36 -19.69
C ASP A 313 34.95 -6.07 -19.29
N TYR A 314 35.52 -4.94 -19.71
CA TYR A 314 35.11 -3.60 -19.31
C TYR A 314 34.90 -2.72 -20.54
N HIS A 315 33.67 -2.72 -21.06
CA HIS A 315 33.32 -2.13 -22.35
C HIS A 315 33.10 -0.62 -22.30
N VAL A 316 34.14 0.14 -22.01
CA VAL A 316 34.08 1.62 -21.95
C VAL A 316 33.69 2.28 -23.27
N THR A 317 33.92 1.60 -24.40
CA THR A 317 33.54 2.07 -25.74
C THR A 317 32.08 1.81 -26.10
N ASP A 318 31.42 0.90 -25.36
CA ASP A 318 30.00 0.59 -25.52
C ASP A 318 29.34 0.50 -24.12
N PRO A 319 29.29 1.63 -23.38
CA PRO A 319 28.94 1.63 -21.96
C PRO A 319 27.45 1.34 -21.71
N TYR A 320 26.61 1.47 -22.72
CA TYR A 320 25.18 1.20 -22.65
C TYR A 320 24.76 -0.05 -23.44
N ALA A 321 25.74 -0.83 -23.92
CA ALA A 321 25.56 -2.02 -24.73
C ALA A 321 24.81 -1.79 -26.07
N GLY A 322 24.79 -0.57 -26.58
CA GLY A 322 24.06 -0.21 -27.80
C GLY A 322 24.58 -0.98 -29.01
N ASP A 323 25.89 -0.98 -29.23
CA ASP A 323 26.51 -1.62 -30.40
C ASP A 323 26.30 -3.14 -30.39
N ARG A 324 26.37 -3.75 -29.21
CA ARG A 324 26.22 -5.21 -29.06
C ARG A 324 24.77 -5.67 -29.03
N ALA A 325 23.89 -4.88 -28.41
CA ALA A 325 22.49 -5.27 -28.24
C ALA A 325 21.66 -4.98 -29.49
N ALA A 326 21.89 -3.84 -30.17
CA ALA A 326 21.04 -3.42 -31.28
C ALA A 326 20.89 -4.49 -32.37
N PRO A 327 21.94 -5.15 -32.91
CA PRO A 327 21.77 -6.17 -33.94
C PRO A 327 20.94 -7.38 -33.49
N VAL A 328 21.11 -7.79 -32.23
CA VAL A 328 20.40 -8.95 -31.65
C VAL A 328 18.93 -8.60 -31.41
N LEU A 329 18.68 -7.42 -30.83
CA LEU A 329 17.33 -6.93 -30.57
C LEU A 329 16.59 -6.64 -31.88
N SER A 330 17.28 -6.15 -32.91
CA SER A 330 16.71 -5.93 -34.24
C SER A 330 16.13 -7.22 -34.80
N LYS A 331 16.93 -8.29 -34.76
CA LYS A 331 16.50 -9.62 -35.20
C LYS A 331 15.39 -10.18 -34.32
N HIS A 332 15.49 -10.01 -33.00
CA HIS A 332 14.53 -10.56 -32.05
C HIS A 332 13.13 -9.95 -32.22
N PHE A 333 13.04 -8.62 -32.34
CA PHE A 333 11.76 -7.91 -32.49
C PHE A 333 11.32 -7.72 -33.95
N GLY A 334 12.16 -8.06 -34.93
CA GLY A 334 11.86 -7.86 -36.34
C GLY A 334 11.79 -6.39 -36.75
N PHE A 335 12.60 -5.55 -36.11
CA PHE A 335 12.60 -4.09 -36.29
C PHE A 335 14.05 -3.58 -36.28
N ASP A 336 14.50 -2.92 -37.35
CA ASP A 336 15.89 -2.45 -37.43
C ASP A 336 16.13 -1.24 -36.52
N MET A 337 16.99 -1.41 -35.52
CA MET A 337 17.34 -0.40 -34.52
C MET A 337 18.83 -0.11 -34.52
N GLY A 338 19.18 1.16 -34.33
CA GLY A 338 20.56 1.63 -34.17
C GLY A 338 21.08 1.47 -32.74
N ALA A 339 22.40 1.52 -32.59
CA ALA A 339 23.06 1.49 -31.27
C ALA A 339 22.69 2.69 -30.38
N ASP A 340 22.30 3.80 -30.98
CA ASP A 340 21.81 5.03 -30.34
C ASP A 340 20.36 4.93 -29.87
N MET A 341 19.65 3.82 -30.13
CA MET A 341 18.28 3.58 -29.68
C MET A 341 18.18 2.68 -28.44
N VAL A 342 19.29 2.07 -28.01
CA VAL A 342 19.28 1.01 -26.99
C VAL A 342 20.09 1.41 -25.77
N THR A 343 19.52 1.30 -24.58
CA THR A 343 20.24 1.47 -23.31
C THR A 343 20.06 0.25 -22.42
N ALA A 344 21.12 -0.51 -22.20
CA ALA A 344 21.13 -1.60 -21.23
C ALA A 344 21.38 -1.09 -19.81
N GLY A 345 20.76 -1.75 -18.82
CA GLY A 345 20.91 -1.39 -17.42
C GLY A 345 20.73 -2.57 -16.47
N ALA A 346 20.81 -2.28 -15.17
CA ALA A 346 20.75 -3.24 -14.06
C ALA A 346 19.33 -3.85 -13.84
N GLY A 347 18.77 -4.47 -14.90
CA GLY A 347 17.37 -4.87 -14.98
C GLY A 347 16.42 -3.69 -15.22
N ALA A 348 15.12 -4.01 -15.38
CA ALA A 348 14.08 -3.00 -15.59
C ALA A 348 14.04 -1.94 -14.48
N THR A 349 14.18 -2.32 -13.20
CA THR A 349 14.20 -1.37 -12.07
C THR A 349 15.25 -0.27 -12.23
N GLY A 350 16.48 -0.61 -12.62
CA GLY A 350 17.53 0.41 -12.81
C GLY A 350 17.20 1.39 -13.93
N LEU A 351 16.57 0.91 -14.99
CA LEU A 351 16.13 1.73 -16.12
C LEU A 351 14.90 2.59 -15.77
N LEU A 352 13.94 2.04 -15.03
CA LEU A 352 12.78 2.78 -14.51
C LEU A 352 13.22 3.92 -13.57
N HIS A 353 14.24 3.69 -12.74
CA HIS A 353 14.84 4.74 -11.91
C HIS A 353 15.50 5.83 -12.76
N ALA A 354 16.26 5.45 -13.80
CA ALA A 354 16.84 6.41 -14.73
C ALA A 354 15.76 7.24 -15.44
N CYS A 355 14.65 6.61 -15.85
CA CYS A 355 13.51 7.31 -16.42
C CYS A 355 12.88 8.30 -15.41
N ALA A 356 12.71 7.91 -14.14
CA ALA A 356 12.18 8.79 -13.10
C ALA A 356 13.01 10.07 -12.94
N VAL A 357 14.35 9.99 -13.08
CA VAL A 357 15.24 11.16 -13.02
C VAL A 357 15.08 12.10 -14.22
N LEU A 358 14.60 11.61 -15.36
CA LEU A 358 14.28 12.45 -16.53
C LEU A 358 12.98 13.25 -16.36
N ALA A 359 12.14 12.88 -15.40
CA ALA A 359 10.89 13.61 -15.15
C ALA A 359 11.21 15.05 -14.74
N ALA A 360 10.54 16.01 -15.37
CA ALA A 360 10.65 17.41 -14.96
C ALA A 360 9.86 17.63 -13.65
N PRO A 361 10.20 18.65 -12.84
CA PRO A 361 9.40 19.00 -11.68
C PRO A 361 7.92 19.21 -12.08
N GLY A 362 7.02 18.50 -11.41
CA GLY A 362 5.59 18.52 -11.74
C GLY A 362 4.95 17.13 -11.66
N PRO A 363 3.78 16.95 -12.28
CA PRO A 363 3.05 15.69 -12.22
C PRO A 363 3.72 14.55 -13.02
N VAL A 364 3.76 13.36 -12.42
CA VAL A 364 4.09 12.08 -13.03
C VAL A 364 2.87 11.16 -12.88
N LEU A 365 2.33 10.73 -14.01
CA LEU A 365 1.14 9.88 -14.04
C LEU A 365 1.52 8.39 -14.08
N SER A 366 0.79 7.55 -13.35
CA SER A 366 0.92 6.08 -13.42
C SER A 366 -0.43 5.39 -13.36
N LEU A 367 -0.53 4.18 -13.93
CA LEU A 367 -1.71 3.35 -13.75
C LEU A 367 -1.85 2.88 -12.30
N ALA A 368 -3.09 2.81 -11.80
CA ALA A 368 -3.40 2.48 -10.41
C ALA A 368 -2.86 1.15 -9.88
N ARG A 369 -2.50 0.24 -10.79
CA ARG A 369 -1.97 -1.09 -10.48
C ARG A 369 -0.63 -1.34 -11.18
N GLY A 370 -0.02 -0.30 -11.71
CA GLY A 370 1.26 -0.38 -12.40
C GLY A 370 2.45 -0.56 -11.46
N TYR A 371 3.62 -0.85 -12.02
CA TYR A 371 4.81 -1.04 -11.20
C TYR A 371 5.24 0.28 -10.53
N PRO A 372 5.44 0.31 -9.20
CA PRO A 372 5.50 1.56 -8.44
C PRO A 372 6.90 2.21 -8.41
N ASP A 373 7.92 1.52 -8.92
CA ASP A 373 9.31 1.96 -8.76
C ASP A 373 9.57 3.34 -9.38
N LEU A 374 9.09 3.59 -10.61
CA LEU A 374 9.29 4.89 -11.26
C LEU A 374 8.53 6.03 -10.55
N PRO A 375 7.20 5.94 -10.29
CA PRO A 375 6.49 6.98 -9.54
C PRO A 375 7.11 7.24 -8.17
N HIS A 376 7.53 6.19 -7.47
CA HIS A 376 8.15 6.33 -6.16
C HIS A 376 9.48 7.09 -6.22
N VAL A 377 10.35 6.78 -7.19
CA VAL A 377 11.60 7.53 -7.38
C VAL A 377 11.31 8.97 -7.81
N ALA A 378 10.33 9.20 -8.68
CA ALA A 378 9.94 10.55 -9.08
C ALA A 378 9.44 11.38 -7.90
N ALA A 379 8.62 10.81 -7.02
CA ALA A 379 8.17 11.47 -5.78
C ALA A 379 9.36 11.88 -4.89
N ARG A 380 10.37 11.00 -4.75
CA ARG A 380 11.60 11.31 -4.00
C ARG A 380 12.46 12.39 -4.64
N MET A 381 12.31 12.62 -5.94
CA MET A 381 12.93 13.73 -6.66
C MET A 381 12.07 15.01 -6.63
N GLY A 382 10.96 15.02 -5.87
CA GLY A 382 10.08 16.17 -5.69
C GLY A 382 8.96 16.30 -6.73
N CYS A 383 8.71 15.27 -7.54
CA CYS A 383 7.56 15.26 -8.46
C CYS A 383 6.25 14.95 -7.70
N GLU A 384 5.15 15.52 -8.18
CA GLU A 384 3.81 15.09 -7.75
C GLU A 384 3.46 13.79 -8.47
N THR A 385 3.08 12.73 -7.76
CA THR A 385 2.64 11.48 -8.38
C THR A 385 1.13 11.40 -8.45
N VAL A 386 0.57 11.13 -9.63
CA VAL A 386 -0.87 11.04 -9.86
C VAL A 386 -1.22 9.66 -10.39
N VAL A 387 -2.16 9.00 -9.73
CA VAL A 387 -2.64 7.68 -10.12
C VAL A 387 -3.86 7.82 -11.04
N THR A 388 -3.84 7.14 -12.20
CA THR A 388 -4.92 7.12 -13.20
C THR A 388 -5.33 5.69 -13.59
N ARG A 389 -6.28 5.57 -14.52
CA ARG A 389 -6.74 4.32 -15.16
C ARG A 389 -6.83 4.52 -16.67
N LEU A 390 -6.75 3.43 -17.43
CA LEU A 390 -6.74 3.48 -18.91
C LEU A 390 -7.95 4.20 -19.50
N GLU A 391 -9.12 4.12 -18.86
CA GLU A 391 -10.36 4.74 -19.34
C GLU A 391 -10.38 6.27 -19.11
N ARG A 392 -9.60 6.75 -18.14
CA ARG A 392 -9.53 8.16 -17.75
C ARG A 392 -8.29 8.87 -18.27
N LEU A 393 -7.38 8.13 -18.89
CA LEU A 393 -6.03 8.59 -19.18
C LEU A 393 -6.01 9.87 -20.02
N ALA A 394 -6.87 10.00 -21.04
CA ALA A 394 -6.97 11.23 -21.84
C ALA A 394 -7.39 12.45 -21.00
N HIS A 395 -8.40 12.29 -20.14
CA HIS A 395 -8.86 13.36 -19.23
C HIS A 395 -7.79 13.74 -18.21
N ASP A 396 -7.12 12.75 -17.61
CA ASP A 396 -6.12 13.01 -16.58
C ASP A 396 -4.83 13.59 -17.21
N LEU A 397 -4.48 13.24 -18.45
CA LEU A 397 -3.42 13.91 -19.22
C LEU A 397 -3.74 15.39 -19.45
N ASP A 398 -4.97 15.73 -19.81
CA ASP A 398 -5.41 17.13 -19.97
C ASP A 398 -5.38 17.91 -18.67
N ARG A 399 -5.85 17.28 -17.60
CA ARG A 399 -5.98 17.92 -16.30
C ARG A 399 -4.62 18.21 -15.65
N HIS A 400 -3.69 17.27 -15.76
CA HIS A 400 -2.44 17.31 -15.00
C HIS A 400 -1.24 17.73 -15.84
N ALA A 401 -1.31 17.62 -17.18
CA ALA A 401 -0.21 17.93 -18.09
C ALA A 401 1.15 17.38 -17.60
N PRO A 402 1.26 16.07 -17.32
CA PRO A 402 2.45 15.51 -16.69
C PRO A 402 3.67 15.57 -17.59
N SER A 403 4.86 15.65 -16.99
CA SER A 403 6.10 15.48 -17.76
C SER A 403 6.32 14.01 -18.17
N MET A 404 5.76 13.08 -17.40
CA MET A 404 5.95 11.63 -17.60
C MET A 404 4.69 10.83 -17.30
N LEU A 405 4.42 9.84 -18.14
CA LEU A 405 3.38 8.83 -17.97
C LEU A 405 4.01 7.45 -17.96
N VAL A 406 3.69 6.63 -16.98
CA VAL A 406 4.10 5.22 -16.91
C VAL A 406 2.91 4.31 -17.08
N VAL A 407 3.01 3.38 -18.03
CA VAL A 407 1.98 2.38 -18.33
C VAL A 407 2.63 1.02 -18.47
N ASP A 408 1.95 -0.02 -18.02
CA ASP A 408 2.38 -1.42 -18.17
C ASP A 408 1.61 -2.09 -19.31
N ARG A 409 2.28 -2.98 -20.03
CA ARG A 409 1.65 -3.82 -21.06
C ARG A 409 2.31 -5.20 -21.12
N PRO A 410 1.62 -6.29 -20.75
CA PRO A 410 0.24 -6.33 -20.23
C PRO A 410 0.11 -5.62 -18.87
N THR A 411 -1.11 -5.18 -18.55
CA THR A 411 -1.41 -4.57 -17.25
C THR A 411 -1.25 -5.59 -16.12
N PHE A 412 -1.42 -5.14 -14.88
CA PHE A 412 -1.38 -6.03 -13.73
C PHE A 412 -2.41 -7.17 -13.81
N GLU A 413 -3.62 -6.89 -14.27
CA GLU A 413 -4.69 -7.85 -14.51
C GLU A 413 -4.29 -8.92 -15.54
N GLY A 414 -3.35 -8.57 -16.41
CA GLY A 414 -2.97 -9.35 -17.58
C GLY A 414 -3.59 -8.81 -18.88
N ASP A 415 -4.19 -7.61 -18.87
CA ASP A 415 -4.83 -7.05 -20.05
C ASP A 415 -3.77 -6.60 -21.07
N LEU A 416 -3.86 -7.17 -22.27
CA LEU A 416 -3.02 -6.80 -23.41
C LEU A 416 -3.82 -5.91 -24.36
N TYR A 417 -3.91 -4.62 -24.06
CA TYR A 417 -4.56 -3.68 -24.98
C TYR A 417 -3.83 -3.62 -26.33
N SER A 418 -4.57 -3.25 -27.37
CA SER A 418 -4.07 -3.29 -28.75
C SER A 418 -2.95 -2.29 -28.99
N ARG A 419 -2.16 -2.53 -30.03
CA ARG A 419 -1.13 -1.58 -30.49
C ARG A 419 -1.75 -0.22 -30.84
N ALA A 420 -2.88 -0.21 -31.55
CA ALA A 420 -3.61 1.01 -31.88
C ALA A 420 -4.00 1.82 -30.62
N ARG A 421 -4.43 1.14 -29.55
CA ARG A 421 -4.73 1.82 -28.29
C ARG A 421 -3.48 2.41 -27.62
N LEU A 422 -2.33 1.74 -27.73
CA LEU A 422 -1.07 2.34 -27.29
C LEU A 422 -0.73 3.59 -28.12
N ASP A 423 -0.86 3.52 -29.44
CA ASP A 423 -0.56 4.66 -30.31
C ASP A 423 -1.44 5.88 -29.97
N GLU A 424 -2.73 5.67 -29.69
CA GLU A 424 -3.63 6.72 -29.18
C GLU A 424 -3.13 7.35 -27.88
N ILE A 425 -2.66 6.54 -26.94
CA ILE A 425 -2.14 7.00 -25.64
C ILE A 425 -0.86 7.81 -25.83
N VAL A 426 0.06 7.31 -26.66
CA VAL A 426 1.36 7.93 -26.89
C VAL A 426 1.22 9.25 -27.65
N GLU A 427 0.36 9.30 -28.66
CA GLU A 427 0.07 10.54 -29.39
C GLU A 427 -0.62 11.58 -28.50
N ALA A 428 -1.57 11.17 -27.67
CA ALA A 428 -2.17 12.07 -26.69
C ALA A 428 -1.13 12.62 -25.70
N ALA A 429 -0.21 11.79 -25.22
CA ALA A 429 0.90 12.24 -24.38
C ALA A 429 1.85 13.20 -25.14
N ARG A 430 2.16 12.90 -26.41
CA ARG A 430 3.05 13.69 -27.25
C ARG A 430 2.55 15.11 -27.46
N LEU A 431 1.26 15.28 -27.73
CA LEU A 431 0.61 16.60 -27.89
C LEU A 431 0.72 17.50 -26.64
N ARG A 432 1.04 16.92 -25.48
CA ARG A 432 1.18 17.61 -24.19
C ARG A 432 2.63 17.66 -23.70
N GLY A 433 3.59 17.23 -24.52
CA GLY A 433 5.01 17.18 -24.17
C GLY A 433 5.36 16.10 -23.14
N THR A 434 4.48 15.12 -22.92
CA THR A 434 4.65 14.04 -21.95
C THR A 434 5.48 12.91 -22.56
N THR A 435 6.51 12.46 -21.83
CA THR A 435 7.25 11.22 -22.16
C THR A 435 6.49 10.00 -21.63
N VAL A 436 6.30 8.98 -22.47
CA VAL A 436 5.65 7.73 -22.08
C VAL A 436 6.70 6.65 -21.83
N VAL A 437 6.65 6.04 -20.66
CA VAL A 437 7.43 4.85 -20.31
C VAL A 437 6.50 3.65 -20.31
N LEU A 438 6.69 2.76 -21.27
CA LEU A 438 5.95 1.50 -21.39
C LEU A 438 6.75 0.36 -20.74
N ASP A 439 6.30 -0.13 -19.59
CA ASP A 439 6.87 -1.34 -18.97
C ASP A 439 6.31 -2.60 -19.64
N GLU A 440 7.14 -3.24 -20.46
CA GLU A 440 6.83 -4.51 -21.10
C GLU A 440 7.56 -5.69 -20.45
N ALA A 441 7.95 -5.62 -19.16
CA ALA A 441 8.65 -6.73 -18.49
C ALA A 441 7.89 -8.07 -18.57
N TYR A 442 6.55 -8.03 -18.59
CA TYR A 442 5.71 -9.22 -18.73
C TYR A 442 5.37 -9.59 -20.19
N ALA A 443 5.55 -8.69 -21.16
CA ALA A 443 5.26 -9.00 -22.57
C ALA A 443 6.18 -10.10 -23.13
N THR A 444 7.30 -10.39 -22.46
CA THR A 444 8.21 -11.48 -22.82
C THR A 444 7.50 -12.83 -22.94
N TYR A 445 6.53 -13.11 -22.07
CA TYR A 445 5.77 -14.36 -22.13
C TYR A 445 4.97 -14.51 -23.43
N LEU A 446 4.55 -13.39 -24.01
CA LEU A 446 3.65 -13.32 -25.16
C LEU A 446 4.40 -13.49 -26.50
N GLY A 447 5.73 -13.51 -26.46
CA GLY A 447 6.62 -13.59 -27.62
C GLY A 447 7.01 -12.21 -28.18
N PRO A 448 8.04 -12.15 -29.03
CA PRO A 448 8.59 -10.89 -29.55
C PRO A 448 7.56 -10.07 -30.34
N GLY A 449 6.69 -10.73 -31.12
CA GLY A 449 5.68 -10.04 -31.93
C GLY A 449 4.54 -9.38 -31.13
N ALA A 450 4.42 -9.69 -29.82
CA ALA A 450 3.47 -9.01 -28.96
C ALA A 450 4.00 -7.67 -28.42
N SER A 451 5.30 -7.42 -28.51
CA SER A 451 5.97 -6.23 -28.00
C SER A 451 5.67 -5.00 -28.85
N CYS A 452 5.61 -3.84 -28.21
CA CYS A 452 5.50 -2.55 -28.88
C CYS A 452 6.86 -1.88 -29.14
N VAL A 453 7.99 -2.57 -28.99
CA VAL A 453 9.31 -2.03 -29.34
C VAL A 453 9.36 -1.36 -30.71
N PRO A 454 8.79 -1.93 -31.81
CA PRO A 454 8.81 -1.24 -33.11
C PRO A 454 8.13 0.14 -33.14
N ALA A 455 7.24 0.43 -32.17
CA ALA A 455 6.51 1.69 -32.08
C ALA A 455 7.41 2.91 -31.85
N VAL A 456 8.61 2.71 -31.30
CA VAL A 456 9.56 3.81 -31.01
C VAL A 456 10.08 4.49 -32.28
N ALA A 457 9.92 3.87 -33.45
CA ALA A 457 10.24 4.49 -34.74
C ALA A 457 9.20 5.55 -35.16
N GLU A 458 7.97 5.41 -34.67
CA GLU A 458 6.83 6.27 -34.98
C GLU A 458 6.61 7.32 -33.90
N HIS A 459 7.10 7.08 -32.67
CA HIS A 459 6.88 7.91 -31.50
C HIS A 459 8.19 8.33 -30.84
N ASP A 460 8.53 9.62 -30.93
CA ASP A 460 9.75 10.21 -30.38
C ASP A 460 9.72 10.43 -28.86
N ASN A 461 8.54 10.32 -28.24
CA ASN A 461 8.30 10.46 -26.82
C ASN A 461 8.07 9.12 -26.08
N LEU A 462 8.33 7.98 -26.73
CA LEU A 462 8.11 6.63 -26.16
C LEU A 462 9.42 5.94 -25.76
N ILE A 463 9.45 5.41 -24.54
CA ILE A 463 10.49 4.50 -24.04
C ILE A 463 9.83 3.16 -23.74
N VAL A 464 10.34 2.08 -24.33
CA VAL A 464 9.89 0.71 -24.04
C VAL A 464 10.91 -0.01 -23.17
N ILE A 465 10.49 -0.49 -22.01
CA ILE A 465 11.32 -1.23 -21.06
C ILE A 465 11.14 -2.74 -21.25
N ARG A 466 12.26 -3.45 -21.40
CA ARG A 466 12.32 -4.92 -21.51
C ARG A 466 13.21 -5.49 -20.42
N SER A 467 12.86 -6.68 -19.92
CA SER A 467 13.49 -7.28 -18.74
C SER A 467 13.87 -8.74 -18.95
N MET A 468 15.07 -9.13 -18.48
CA MET A 468 15.50 -10.52 -18.39
C MET A 468 15.08 -11.19 -17.07
N SER A 469 14.40 -10.46 -16.17
CA SER A 469 14.20 -10.94 -14.79
C SER A 469 13.00 -11.87 -14.59
N LYS A 470 11.97 -11.78 -15.43
CA LYS A 470 10.71 -12.51 -15.29
C LYS A 470 10.75 -13.81 -16.10
N GLY A 471 10.13 -13.85 -17.28
CA GLY A 471 10.00 -15.09 -18.07
C GLY A 471 11.31 -15.77 -18.42
N TYR A 472 12.41 -15.03 -18.61
CA TYR A 472 13.72 -15.65 -18.84
C TYR A 472 14.31 -16.34 -17.61
N CYS A 473 13.65 -16.33 -16.45
CA CYS A 473 14.12 -16.85 -15.16
C CYS A 473 15.52 -16.37 -14.75
N CYS A 474 15.98 -15.24 -15.31
CA CYS A 474 17.34 -14.72 -15.18
C CYS A 474 17.39 -13.46 -14.28
N GLY A 475 16.55 -13.41 -13.25
CA GLY A 475 16.48 -12.30 -12.29
C GLY A 475 17.82 -11.92 -11.69
N GLY A 476 18.67 -12.90 -11.40
CA GLY A 476 20.02 -12.70 -10.85
C GLY A 476 21.02 -12.05 -11.81
N LEU A 477 20.78 -12.11 -13.14
CA LEU A 477 21.70 -11.51 -14.11
C LEU A 477 21.72 -9.99 -14.06
N ARG A 478 20.65 -9.37 -13.55
CA ARG A 478 20.48 -7.91 -13.50
C ARG A 478 20.68 -7.25 -14.86
N VAL A 479 20.01 -7.75 -15.90
CA VAL A 479 20.03 -7.16 -17.25
C VAL A 479 18.62 -6.79 -17.71
N GLY A 480 18.48 -5.62 -18.29
CA GLY A 480 17.29 -5.12 -18.98
C GLY A 480 17.68 -4.10 -20.04
N PHE A 481 16.72 -3.72 -20.89
CA PHE A 481 16.94 -2.81 -22.01
C PHE A 481 15.83 -1.75 -22.03
N ALA A 482 16.20 -0.50 -22.24
CA ALA A 482 15.30 0.58 -22.62
C ALA A 482 15.54 0.85 -24.11
N ILE A 483 14.47 0.87 -24.90
CA ILE A 483 14.50 1.14 -26.32
C ILE A 483 13.66 2.40 -26.60
N ALA A 484 14.23 3.38 -27.26
CA ALA A 484 13.58 4.65 -27.59
C ALA A 484 14.19 5.29 -28.84
N ALA A 485 13.56 6.34 -29.38
CA ALA A 485 14.14 7.14 -30.45
C ALA A 485 15.52 7.72 -30.05
N PRO A 486 16.45 7.97 -30.99
CA PRO A 486 17.83 8.36 -30.67
C PRO A 486 17.96 9.55 -29.72
N GLU A 487 17.18 10.61 -29.91
CA GLU A 487 17.25 11.81 -29.07
C GLU A 487 16.75 11.55 -27.64
N LEU A 488 15.69 10.76 -27.48
CA LEU A 488 15.19 10.38 -26.16
C LEU A 488 16.14 9.41 -25.45
N THR A 489 16.77 8.51 -26.21
CA THR A 489 17.84 7.63 -25.69
C THR A 489 19.05 8.43 -25.21
N ARG A 490 19.46 9.47 -25.96
CA ARG A 490 20.53 10.37 -25.55
C ARG A 490 20.22 11.02 -24.20
N ARG A 491 18.99 11.55 -24.03
CA ARG A 491 18.52 12.11 -22.76
C ARG A 491 18.50 11.07 -21.64
N LEU A 492 17.98 9.86 -21.90
CA LEU A 492 17.98 8.78 -20.90
C LEU A 492 19.38 8.41 -20.41
N ARG A 493 20.38 8.43 -21.29
CA ARG A 493 21.77 8.15 -20.92
C ARG A 493 22.40 9.23 -20.03
N GLU A 494 21.82 10.44 -19.94
CA GLU A 494 22.24 11.46 -18.98
C GLU A 494 21.91 11.08 -17.54
N SER A 495 20.87 10.24 -17.32
CA SER A 495 20.47 9.77 -15.99
C SER A 495 20.79 8.29 -15.72
N ALA A 496 20.92 7.48 -16.77
CA ALA A 496 21.28 6.07 -16.66
C ALA A 496 22.78 5.90 -16.38
N PRO A 497 23.18 5.16 -15.33
CA PRO A 497 24.58 4.88 -15.09
C PRO A 497 25.21 4.12 -16.27
N PRO A 498 26.35 4.59 -16.82
CA PRO A 498 27.10 3.82 -17.80
C PRO A 498 27.58 2.52 -17.15
N LEU A 499 27.73 1.46 -17.96
CA LEU A 499 28.19 0.13 -17.54
C LEU A 499 27.24 -0.54 -16.51
N GLY A 500 25.96 -0.16 -16.53
CA GLY A 500 24.95 -0.67 -15.59
C GLY A 500 24.61 -2.15 -15.74
N ALA A 501 24.78 -2.73 -16.94
CA ALA A 501 24.66 -4.16 -17.18
C ALA A 501 26.03 -4.83 -17.10
N ASN A 502 26.16 -5.89 -16.31
CA ASN A 502 27.42 -6.64 -16.22
C ASN A 502 27.66 -7.47 -17.49
N SER A 503 28.93 -7.59 -17.90
CA SER A 503 29.34 -8.20 -19.17
C SER A 503 28.91 -9.66 -19.30
N ALA A 504 29.07 -10.48 -18.25
CA ALA A 504 28.66 -11.88 -18.26
C ALA A 504 27.14 -12.04 -18.42
N GLY A 505 26.34 -11.29 -17.68
CA GLY A 505 24.89 -11.32 -17.77
C GLY A 505 24.37 -10.78 -19.10
N LEU A 506 25.02 -9.75 -19.64
CA LEU A 506 24.70 -9.21 -20.96
C LEU A 506 24.96 -10.24 -22.06
N ALA A 507 26.11 -10.94 -22.04
CA ALA A 507 26.43 -11.99 -23.00
C ALA A 507 25.37 -13.11 -23.00
N VAL A 508 24.96 -13.58 -21.82
CA VAL A 508 23.89 -14.57 -21.68
C VAL A 508 22.55 -14.03 -22.17
N ALA A 509 22.21 -12.78 -21.84
CA ALA A 509 20.96 -12.18 -22.28
C ALA A 509 20.87 -12.05 -23.80
N LEU A 510 21.94 -11.58 -24.45
CA LEU A 510 22.01 -11.46 -25.90
C LEU A 510 22.00 -12.84 -26.58
N HIS A 511 22.67 -13.84 -26.00
CA HIS A 511 22.60 -15.21 -26.52
C HIS A 511 21.16 -15.74 -26.52
N LEU A 512 20.43 -15.59 -25.40
CA LEU A 512 19.04 -16.03 -25.27
C LEU A 512 18.11 -15.29 -26.24
N LEU A 513 18.23 -13.96 -26.36
CA LEU A 513 17.43 -13.16 -27.28
C LEU A 513 17.70 -13.54 -28.75
N GLY A 514 18.95 -13.87 -29.08
CA GLY A 514 19.37 -14.33 -30.40
C GLY A 514 18.78 -15.67 -30.83
N GLN A 515 18.24 -16.47 -29.90
CA GLN A 515 17.52 -17.72 -30.19
C GLN A 515 16.06 -17.48 -30.65
N GLY A 516 15.59 -16.23 -30.64
CA GLY A 516 14.22 -15.88 -31.00
C GLY A 516 13.22 -16.14 -29.87
N ASP A 517 12.07 -16.72 -30.20
CA ASP A 517 10.98 -16.96 -29.25
C ASP A 517 11.13 -18.31 -28.53
N ILE A 518 11.85 -18.29 -27.41
CA ILE A 518 12.10 -19.47 -26.57
C ILE A 518 10.89 -19.92 -25.73
N PHE A 519 9.79 -19.15 -25.76
CA PHE A 519 8.62 -19.31 -24.87
C PHE A 519 7.49 -20.11 -25.50
N ALA A 520 7.61 -20.52 -26.76
CA ALA A 520 6.55 -21.24 -27.48
C ALA A 520 6.08 -22.51 -26.74
N GLY A 521 7.02 -23.31 -26.22
CA GLY A 521 6.71 -24.51 -25.44
C GLY A 521 6.01 -24.19 -24.11
N LEU A 522 6.48 -23.16 -23.40
CA LEU A 522 5.83 -22.68 -22.17
C LEU A 522 4.39 -22.24 -22.43
N ARG A 523 4.13 -21.46 -23.49
CA ARG A 523 2.78 -21.02 -23.84
C ARG A 523 1.86 -22.20 -24.18
N ALA A 524 2.36 -23.21 -24.89
CA ALA A 524 1.60 -24.42 -25.16
C ALA A 524 1.20 -25.14 -23.86
N ARG A 525 2.12 -25.26 -22.90
CA ARG A 525 1.84 -25.85 -21.60
C ARG A 525 0.85 -25.04 -20.77
N ILE A 526 0.96 -23.71 -20.78
CA ILE A 526 -0.01 -22.82 -20.11
C ILE A 526 -1.40 -23.02 -20.71
N ALA A 527 -1.52 -23.06 -22.04
CA ALA A 527 -2.79 -23.26 -22.72
C ALA A 527 -3.46 -24.61 -22.35
N GLU A 528 -2.65 -25.64 -22.12
CA GLU A 528 -3.11 -26.96 -21.66
C GLU A 528 -3.62 -26.93 -20.20
N ILE A 529 -2.88 -26.30 -19.28
CA ILE A 529 -3.11 -26.45 -17.83
C ILE A 529 -3.98 -25.36 -17.22
N ARG A 530 -3.88 -24.13 -17.73
CA ARG A 530 -4.59 -22.96 -17.18
C ARG A 530 -6.12 -23.15 -17.09
N PRO A 531 -6.81 -23.82 -18.04
CA PRO A 531 -8.25 -24.09 -17.91
C PRO A 531 -8.59 -24.93 -16.67
N THR A 532 -7.82 -25.97 -16.37
CA THR A 532 -8.03 -26.79 -15.16
C THR A 532 -7.84 -25.97 -13.89
N VAL A 533 -6.78 -25.16 -13.83
CA VAL A 533 -6.51 -24.30 -12.68
C VAL A 533 -7.62 -23.28 -12.48
N SER A 534 -8.10 -22.67 -13.56
CA SER A 534 -9.18 -21.68 -13.51
C SER A 534 -10.48 -22.30 -12.99
N ALA A 535 -10.85 -23.48 -13.51
CA ALA A 535 -12.05 -24.19 -13.07
C ALA A 535 -12.01 -24.57 -11.58
N GLU A 536 -10.86 -25.00 -11.06
CA GLU A 536 -10.73 -25.33 -9.63
C GLU A 536 -10.80 -24.09 -8.73
N LEU A 537 -10.20 -22.96 -9.15
CA LEU A 537 -10.32 -21.70 -8.42
C LEU A 537 -11.78 -21.21 -8.39
N GLU A 538 -12.49 -21.30 -9.51
CA GLU A 538 -13.91 -20.94 -9.59
C GLU A 538 -14.80 -21.87 -8.76
N ARG A 539 -14.49 -23.18 -8.74
CA ARG A 539 -15.24 -24.17 -7.94
C ARG A 539 -15.21 -23.85 -6.44
N VAL A 540 -14.10 -23.34 -5.92
CA VAL A 540 -13.97 -22.90 -4.52
C VAL A 540 -14.45 -21.47 -4.29
N GLY A 541 -15.23 -20.90 -5.23
CA GLY A 541 -15.93 -19.63 -5.08
C GLY A 541 -15.11 -18.39 -5.42
N LEU A 542 -13.94 -18.53 -6.05
CA LEU A 542 -13.10 -17.39 -6.43
C LEU A 542 -13.49 -16.82 -7.79
N GLN A 543 -13.45 -15.49 -7.91
CA GLN A 543 -13.77 -14.79 -9.15
C GLN A 543 -12.50 -14.43 -9.91
N LEU A 544 -12.41 -14.81 -11.18
CA LEU A 544 -11.23 -14.56 -12.01
C LEU A 544 -11.40 -13.29 -12.86
N THR A 545 -10.29 -12.81 -13.45
CA THR A 545 -10.31 -11.74 -14.46
C THR A 545 -9.89 -12.30 -15.84
N ASP A 546 -10.33 -11.65 -16.92
CA ASP A 546 -10.13 -12.09 -18.32
C ASP A 546 -8.72 -11.85 -18.90
N GLY A 547 -7.69 -11.72 -18.05
CA GLY A 547 -6.32 -11.44 -18.48
C GLY A 547 -5.77 -12.47 -19.48
N ASP A 548 -4.77 -12.07 -20.28
CA ASP A 548 -4.26 -12.83 -21.42
C ASP A 548 -3.90 -14.27 -21.04
N HIS A 549 -4.42 -15.21 -21.83
CA HIS A 549 -4.35 -16.65 -21.57
C HIS A 549 -2.95 -17.25 -21.72
N ARG A 550 -2.01 -16.52 -22.30
CA ARG A 550 -0.62 -16.95 -22.47
C ARG A 550 0.26 -16.64 -21.26
N LEU A 551 -0.27 -15.93 -20.25
CA LEU A 551 0.47 -15.58 -19.05
C LEU A 551 0.50 -16.76 -18.06
N PRO A 552 1.62 -17.00 -17.35
CA PRO A 552 1.77 -18.13 -16.42
C PRO A 552 1.06 -17.93 -15.07
N TRP A 553 0.06 -17.06 -15.01
CA TRP A 553 -0.76 -16.85 -13.83
C TRP A 553 -2.22 -16.60 -14.22
N VAL A 554 -3.07 -16.78 -13.22
CA VAL A 554 -4.46 -16.33 -13.21
C VAL A 554 -4.56 -15.19 -12.20
N THR A 555 -5.33 -14.16 -12.53
CA THR A 555 -5.60 -13.05 -11.61
C THR A 555 -6.99 -13.25 -11.01
N VAL A 556 -7.06 -13.20 -9.69
CA VAL A 556 -8.26 -13.45 -8.88
C VAL A 556 -8.70 -12.14 -8.21
N ARG A 557 -10.00 -11.86 -8.19
CA ARG A 557 -10.60 -10.72 -7.50
C ARG A 557 -10.76 -11.01 -6.01
N ASP A 558 -10.82 -9.94 -5.21
CA ASP A 558 -10.85 -9.98 -3.76
C ASP A 558 -9.69 -10.81 -3.19
N ALA A 559 -8.50 -10.20 -3.20
CA ALA A 559 -7.29 -10.84 -2.72
C ALA A 559 -7.37 -11.23 -1.24
N CYS A 560 -8.18 -10.54 -0.44
CA CYS A 560 -8.39 -10.89 0.97
C CYS A 560 -9.09 -12.25 1.07
N THR A 561 -10.28 -12.37 0.46
CA THR A 561 -11.06 -13.61 0.44
C THR A 561 -10.29 -14.73 -0.24
N ALA A 562 -9.67 -14.46 -1.39
CA ALA A 562 -8.89 -15.45 -2.12
C ALA A 562 -7.73 -16.01 -1.30
N ARG A 563 -7.02 -15.18 -0.52
CA ARG A 563 -5.95 -15.65 0.36
C ARG A 563 -6.46 -16.52 1.49
N SER A 564 -7.58 -16.15 2.11
CA SER A 564 -8.19 -16.95 3.18
C SER A 564 -8.60 -18.33 2.67
N VAL A 565 -9.39 -18.38 1.59
CA VAL A 565 -9.85 -19.64 0.97
C VAL A 565 -8.68 -20.52 0.58
N LEU A 566 -7.68 -19.97 -0.11
CA LEU A 566 -6.51 -20.73 -0.55
C LEU A 566 -5.64 -21.19 0.63
N ALA A 567 -5.51 -20.39 1.69
CA ALA A 567 -4.77 -20.79 2.89
C ALA A 567 -5.45 -21.95 3.64
N GLU A 568 -6.78 -21.96 3.74
CA GLU A 568 -7.56 -23.07 4.33
C GLU A 568 -7.35 -24.39 3.57
N LEU A 569 -7.16 -24.32 2.25
CA LEU A 569 -6.81 -25.47 1.41
C LEU A 569 -5.32 -25.85 1.48
N GLY A 570 -4.49 -25.12 2.23
CA GLY A 570 -3.04 -25.35 2.28
C GLY A 570 -2.29 -24.89 1.03
N VAL A 571 -2.87 -23.98 0.25
CA VAL A 571 -2.23 -23.33 -0.91
C VAL A 571 -1.52 -22.06 -0.46
N ARG A 572 -0.23 -21.97 -0.78
CA ARG A 572 0.57 -20.77 -0.49
C ARG A 572 0.49 -19.79 -1.66
N THR A 573 0.08 -18.56 -1.39
CA THR A 573 -0.03 -17.49 -2.40
C THR A 573 0.83 -16.28 -2.05
N LYS A 574 1.05 -15.40 -3.04
CA LYS A 574 1.93 -14.25 -2.85
C LYS A 574 1.27 -13.30 -1.85
N GLN A 575 1.96 -13.02 -0.75
CA GLN A 575 1.52 -11.95 0.14
C GLN A 575 1.80 -10.61 -0.54
N SER A 576 0.82 -9.73 -0.55
CA SER A 576 1.03 -8.33 -0.92
C SER A 576 1.90 -7.70 0.17
N GLY A 577 3.22 -7.86 0.10
CA GLY A 577 4.15 -7.24 1.05
C GLY A 577 4.34 -5.73 0.81
N GLY A 578 3.77 -5.20 -0.26
CA GLY A 578 3.49 -3.78 -0.31
C GLY A 578 2.17 -3.54 0.41
N GLY A 579 2.16 -2.73 1.47
CA GLY A 579 0.91 -2.26 2.06
C GLY A 579 0.01 -1.57 1.02
N ALA A 580 -1.12 -1.03 1.46
CA ALA A 580 -2.03 -0.22 0.63
C ALA A 580 -1.32 0.83 -0.26
N ASP A 581 -0.08 1.21 0.10
CA ASP A 581 0.81 2.14 -0.58
C ASP A 581 1.26 1.75 -2.01
N TYR A 582 1.09 0.50 -2.46
CA TYR A 582 1.61 0.04 -3.76
C TYR A 582 0.55 -0.30 -4.81
N GLY A 583 -0.73 -0.02 -4.54
CA GLY A 583 -1.80 -0.27 -5.52
C GLY A 583 -2.06 -1.76 -5.86
N PHE A 584 -1.25 -2.71 -5.34
CA PHE A 584 -1.56 -4.15 -5.34
C PHE A 584 -2.63 -4.50 -4.29
N GLY A 585 -3.62 -3.61 -4.16
CA GLY A 585 -4.61 -3.56 -3.11
C GLY A 585 -5.24 -4.91 -2.86
N GLU A 586 -5.90 -5.03 -1.70
CA GLU A 586 -6.68 -6.20 -1.26
C GLU A 586 -7.75 -6.67 -2.29
N GLU A 587 -7.83 -6.04 -3.47
CA GLU A 587 -8.72 -6.29 -4.60
C GLU A 587 -8.26 -7.38 -5.58
N LEU A 588 -6.95 -7.60 -5.81
CA LEU A 588 -6.48 -8.58 -6.80
C LEU A 588 -5.31 -9.45 -6.31
N LEU A 589 -5.35 -10.75 -6.61
CA LEU A 589 -4.32 -11.73 -6.29
C LEU A 589 -3.86 -12.46 -7.56
N LYS A 590 -2.55 -12.46 -7.82
CA LYS A 590 -1.96 -13.33 -8.86
C LYS A 590 -1.69 -14.71 -8.27
N VAL A 591 -2.23 -15.74 -8.92
CA VAL A 591 -2.02 -17.15 -8.60
C VAL A 591 -1.26 -17.80 -9.76
N ALA A 592 -0.06 -18.28 -9.48
CA ALA A 592 0.78 -18.89 -10.51
C ALA A 592 0.18 -20.23 -11.00
N VAL A 593 0.32 -20.53 -12.29
CA VAL A 593 -0.11 -21.80 -12.89
C VAL A 593 0.94 -22.88 -12.56
N PRO A 594 0.59 -24.01 -11.92
CA PRO A 594 1.50 -25.14 -11.69
C PRO A 594 1.73 -25.93 -12.98
N LEU A 595 2.91 -25.80 -13.58
CA LEU A 595 3.19 -26.28 -14.95
C LEU A 595 3.75 -27.71 -14.97
N SER A 596 4.65 -28.05 -14.04
CA SER A 596 5.24 -29.39 -14.00
C SER A 596 4.20 -30.42 -13.54
N GLU A 597 4.34 -31.67 -13.99
CA GLU A 597 3.45 -32.77 -13.61
C GLU A 597 3.35 -32.93 -12.08
N ALA A 598 4.47 -32.80 -11.38
CA ALA A 598 4.52 -32.90 -9.92
C ALA A 598 3.70 -31.78 -9.24
N ARG A 599 3.85 -30.52 -9.70
CA ARG A 599 3.09 -29.40 -9.12
C ARG A 599 1.62 -29.46 -9.49
N LEU A 600 1.29 -29.91 -10.70
CA LEU A 600 -0.09 -30.10 -11.12
C LEU A 600 -0.78 -31.22 -10.32
N ALA A 601 -0.07 -32.32 -10.06
CA ALA A 601 -0.58 -33.40 -9.21
C ALA A 601 -0.84 -32.93 -7.78
N ALA A 602 0.10 -32.17 -7.19
CA ALA A 602 -0.07 -31.56 -5.87
C ALA A 602 -1.28 -30.60 -5.83
N PHE A 603 -1.41 -29.74 -6.85
CA PHE A 603 -2.56 -28.84 -6.99
C PHE A 603 -3.89 -29.62 -7.04
N ARG A 604 -3.99 -30.66 -7.88
CA ARG A 604 -5.21 -31.47 -7.98
C ARG A 604 -5.54 -32.17 -6.66
N ALA A 605 -4.54 -32.71 -5.97
CA ALA A 605 -4.74 -33.35 -4.67
C ALA A 605 -5.26 -32.35 -3.63
N THR A 606 -4.70 -31.14 -3.59
CA THR A 606 -5.16 -30.07 -2.69
C THR A 606 -6.63 -29.71 -2.92
N PHE A 607 -7.04 -29.54 -4.18
CA PHE A 607 -8.41 -29.13 -4.49
C PHE A 607 -9.43 -30.28 -4.40
N ALA A 608 -9.02 -31.54 -4.55
CA ALA A 608 -9.90 -32.69 -4.36
C ALA A 608 -10.48 -32.81 -2.94
N HIS A 609 -9.89 -32.14 -1.95
CA HIS A 609 -10.34 -32.13 -0.55
C HIS A 609 -11.22 -30.91 -0.18
N ALA A 610 -11.63 -30.11 -1.16
CA ALA A 610 -12.33 -28.84 -0.94
C ALA A 610 -13.87 -28.93 -0.89
N ASP A 611 -14.44 -30.15 -0.75
CA ASP A 611 -15.88 -30.40 -0.70
C ASP A 611 -16.47 -30.38 0.72
#